data_AF-A0A2E6SEW8-F1
#
_entry.id   AF-A0A2E6SEW8-F1
#
_cell.length_a   1.000
_cell.length_b   1.000
_cell.length_c   1.000
_cell.angle_alpha   90.00
_cell.angle_beta   90.00
_cell.angle_gamma   90.00
#
_symmetry.space_group_name_H-M   'P 1'
#
loop_
_entity.id
_entity.type
_entity.pdbx_description
1 polymer ?
#
loop_
_entity_poly.entity_id
_entity_poly.type
_entity_poly.pdbx_seq_one_letter_code
_entity_poly.pdbx_strand_id
1 'polypeptide(L)' 'MIKYSLFKKLNVFSLFCFFSITTAQYDFELQDLNPNSETYGQLIGADDYLGDIFIVFFGHEY' A
#
# COMPACT_ATOMS: atom_id res chain seq x y z
N MET A 1 -42.17 2.58 -12.09
CA MET A 1 -41.78 1.86 -10.84
C MET A 1 -40.65 0.86 -11.12
N ILE A 2 -39.48 1.32 -11.58
CA ILE A 2 -38.35 0.42 -11.99
C ILE A 2 -37.02 0.79 -11.30
N LYS A 3 -36.90 1.96 -10.68
CA LYS A 3 -35.61 2.41 -10.10
C LYS A 3 -35.23 1.74 -8.76
N TYR A 4 -36.15 1.13 -8.02
CA TYR A 4 -35.90 0.59 -6.67
C TYR A 4 -35.41 -0.87 -6.64
N SER A 5 -35.31 -1.55 -7.79
CA SER A 5 -34.99 -2.98 -7.84
C SER A 5 -33.48 -3.28 -7.93
N LEU A 6 -32.63 -2.29 -8.26
CA LEU A 6 -31.21 -2.54 -8.56
C LEU A 6 -30.34 -2.74 -7.31
N PHE A 7 -30.76 -2.21 -6.15
CA PHE A 7 -29.95 -2.18 -4.92
C PHE A 7 -30.14 -3.38 -3.98
N LYS A 8 -31.00 -4.36 -4.33
CA LYS A 8 -31.52 -5.31 -3.34
C LYS A 8 -30.65 -6.53 -2.99
N LYS A 9 -29.46 -6.69 -3.58
CA LYS A 9 -28.49 -7.72 -3.13
C LYS A 9 -27.06 -7.27 -3.40
N LEU A 10 -26.60 -6.24 -2.70
CA LEU A 10 -25.16 -5.97 -2.68
C LEU A 10 -24.49 -7.06 -1.85
N ASN A 11 -23.73 -7.94 -2.51
CA ASN A 11 -22.97 -8.98 -1.84
C ASN A 11 -21.93 -8.33 -0.93
N VAL A 12 -21.98 -8.60 0.38
CA VAL A 12 -21.05 -8.07 1.38
C VAL A 12 -19.60 -8.35 0.98
N PHE A 13 -19.33 -9.49 0.35
CA PHE A 13 -18.01 -9.82 -0.19
C PHE A 13 -17.56 -8.82 -1.27
N SER A 14 -18.46 -8.43 -2.17
CA SER A 14 -18.15 -7.43 -3.21
C SER A 14 -17.86 -6.05 -2.60
N LEU A 15 -18.56 -5.68 -1.53
CA LEU A 15 -18.32 -4.43 -0.82
C LEU A 15 -16.95 -4.46 -0.11
N PHE A 16 -16.61 -5.60 0.50
CA PHE A 16 -15.30 -5.82 1.14
C PHE A 16 -14.16 -5.75 0.14
N CYS A 17 -14.26 -6.43 -1.00
CA CYS A 17 -13.26 -6.34 -2.08
C CYS A 17 -13.11 -4.91 -2.60
N PHE A 18 -14.22 -4.20 -2.83
CA PHE A 18 -14.16 -2.80 -3.28
C PHE A 18 -13.45 -1.92 -2.25
N PHE A 19 -13.82 -2.03 -0.98
CA PHE A 19 -13.17 -1.27 0.08
C PHE A 19 -11.67 -1.58 0.14
N SER A 20 -11.30 -2.87 0.14
CA SER A 20 -9.90 -3.31 0.14
C SER A 20 -9.09 -2.74 -1.03
N ILE A 21 -9.65 -2.67 -2.24
CA ILE A 21 -8.94 -2.10 -3.40
C ILE A 21 -8.79 -0.58 -3.24
N THR A 22 -9.84 0.10 -2.76
CA THR A 22 -9.84 1.56 -2.63
C THR A 22 -9.03 2.09 -1.46
N THR A 23 -8.81 1.27 -0.42
CA THR A 23 -8.09 1.64 0.80
C THR A 23 -6.78 0.89 0.98
N ALA A 24 -6.40 0.01 0.06
CA ALA A 24 -5.06 -0.54 0.05
C ALA A 24 -4.07 0.64 -0.07
N GLN A 25 -3.10 0.70 0.84
CA GLN A 25 -1.96 1.58 0.64
C GLN A 25 -1.25 1.10 -0.63
N TYR A 26 -1.10 2.01 -1.58
CA TYR A 26 -0.26 1.84 -2.76
C TYR A 26 1.21 1.83 -2.31
N ASP A 27 2.11 1.87 -3.29
CA ASP A 27 3.52 2.06 -3.02
C ASP A 27 3.77 3.24 -2.07
N PHE A 28 4.77 3.09 -1.22
CA PHE A 28 5.12 4.08 -0.22
C PHE A 28 6.63 4.25 -0.19
N GLU A 29 7.05 5.49 0.05
CA GLU A 29 8.46 5.82 0.19
C GLU A 29 8.76 6.14 1.66
N LEU A 30 9.94 5.74 2.11
CA LEU A 30 10.50 6.12 3.40
C LEU A 30 11.88 6.73 3.19
N GLN A 31 12.30 7.58 4.12
CA GLN A 31 13.65 8.12 4.08
C GLN A 31 14.65 6.99 4.37
N ASP A 32 15.67 6.86 3.52
CA ASP A 32 16.80 5.99 3.76
C ASP A 32 17.64 6.53 4.92
N LEU A 33 17.57 5.82 6.06
CA LEU A 33 18.30 6.16 7.27
C LEU A 33 19.61 5.38 7.41
N ASN A 34 19.97 4.50 6.47
CA ASN A 34 21.20 3.74 6.54
C ASN A 34 22.40 4.60 6.10
N PRO A 35 23.30 5.02 6.99
CA PRO A 35 24.41 5.92 6.64
C PRO A 35 25.44 5.28 5.70
N ASN A 36 25.41 3.96 5.53
CA ASN A 36 26.27 3.24 4.59
C ASN A 36 25.61 3.03 3.22
N SER A 37 24.40 3.54 3.01
CA SER A 37 23.67 3.41 1.75
C SER A 37 24.12 4.46 0.72
N GLU A 38 24.09 4.11 -0.57
CA GLU A 38 24.35 5.03 -1.68
C GLU A 38 23.23 6.07 -1.85
N THR A 39 22.03 5.76 -1.35
CA THR A 39 20.82 6.60 -1.39
C THR A 39 20.52 7.28 -0.05
N TYR A 40 21.50 7.36 0.85
CA TYR A 40 21.30 7.92 2.19
C TYR A 40 20.61 9.29 2.18
N GLY A 41 19.55 9.42 2.99
CA GLY A 41 18.76 10.63 3.14
C GLY A 41 17.71 10.86 2.05
N GLN A 42 17.69 10.06 0.98
CA GLN A 42 16.66 10.11 -0.07
C GLN A 42 15.38 9.39 0.37
N LEU A 43 14.26 9.73 -0.25
CA LEU A 43 13.04 8.94 -0.15
C LEU A 43 13.16 7.79 -1.15
N ILE A 44 13.06 6.55 -0.65
CA ILE A 44 13.11 5.33 -1.44
C ILE A 44 11.90 4.45 -1.14
N GLY A 45 11.35 3.84 -2.18
CA GLY A 45 10.19 2.95 -2.15
C GLY A 45 10.53 1.54 -2.62
N ALA A 46 9.52 0.67 -2.67
CA ALA A 46 9.71 -0.69 -3.17
C ALA A 46 9.86 -0.73 -4.71
N ASP A 47 9.29 0.24 -5.42
CA ASP A 47 9.42 0.42 -6.87
C ASP A 47 10.83 0.83 -7.33
N ASP A 48 11.63 1.44 -6.48
CA ASP A 48 13.04 1.72 -6.77
C ASP A 48 13.89 0.44 -6.94
N TYR A 49 13.40 -0.70 -6.45
CA TYR A 49 14.11 -1.99 -6.41
C TYR A 49 13.35 -3.11 -7.16
N LEU A 50 12.64 -2.79 -8.25
CA LEU A 50 11.93 -3.79 -9.05
C LEU A 50 12.85 -4.91 -9.55
N GLY A 51 12.56 -6.14 -9.11
CA GLY A 51 13.34 -7.34 -9.47
C GLY A 51 14.34 -7.75 -8.39
N ASP A 52 14.54 -6.93 -7.38
CA ASP A 52 15.42 -7.19 -6.24
C ASP A 52 14.61 -7.44 -4.94
N ILE A 53 15.30 -7.92 -3.90
CA ILE A 53 14.71 -8.08 -2.57
C ILE A 53 14.75 -6.73 -1.84
N PHE A 54 13.58 -6.20 -1.51
CA PHE A 54 13.41 -5.01 -0.69
C PHE A 54 13.00 -5.39 0.74
N ILE A 55 13.70 -4.86 1.75
CA ILE A 55 13.42 -5.10 3.17
C ILE A 55 13.09 -3.78 3.86
N VAL A 56 11.86 -3.67 4.36
CA VAL A 56 11.46 -2.56 5.23
C VAL A 56 11.59 -2.99 6.68
N PHE A 57 12.40 -2.28 7.45
CA PHE A 57 12.59 -2.54 8.88
C PHE A 57 12.03 -1.39 9.72
N PHE A 58 11.09 -1.71 10.61
CA PHE A 58 10.60 -0.79 11.63
C PHE A 58 11.18 -1.21 12.98
N GLY A 59 12.21 -0.49 13.42
CA GLY A 59 12.87 -0.69 14.71
C GLY A 59 12.67 0.51 15.64
N HIS A 60 12.73 0.26 16.95
CA HIS A 60 12.78 1.30 17.97
C HIS A 60 14.17 1.27 18.60
N GLU A 61 14.94 2.35 18.45
CA GLU A 61 16.18 2.56 19.22
C GLU A 61 15.84 3.24 20.55
N TYR A 62 16.41 2.75 21.65
CA TYR A 62 16.27 3.29 23.01
C TYR A 62 17.43 4.20 23.38
#